data_AF-A0A931FL23-F1
#
_entry.id   AF-A0A931FL23-F1
#
_cell.length_a   1.000
_cell.length_b   1.000
_cell.length_c   1.000
_cell.angle_alpha   90.00
_cell.angle_beta   90.00
_cell.angle_gamma   90.00
#
_symmetry.space_group_name_H-M   'P 1'
#
loop_
_entity.id
_entity.type
_entity.pdbx_description
1 polymer ?
#
loop_
_entity_poly.entity_id
_entity_poly.type
_entity_poly.pdbx_seq_one_letter_code
_entity_poly.pdbx_strand_id
1 'polypeptide(L)' 'MQKLVIRLIQEEFTPLLSLSADVSETAWAHAVALADPTFLYCTAAEPTIRLCPESYQQLQALLQRELTKAE' A
#
# COMPACT_ATOMS: atom_id res chain seq x y z
N MET A 1 13.21 -6.09 2.67
CA MET A 1 12.38 -5.89 1.45
C MET A 1 11.01 -5.28 1.78
N GLN A 2 10.24 -5.84 2.72
CA GLN A 2 8.91 -5.31 3.11
C GLN A 2 8.86 -3.82 3.50
N LYS A 3 9.85 -3.30 4.25
CA LYS A 3 9.86 -1.89 4.67
C LYS A 3 9.89 -0.88 3.51
N LEU A 4 10.54 -1.23 2.39
CA LEU A 4 10.60 -0.37 1.20
C LEU A 4 9.26 -0.38 0.46
N VAL A 5 8.62 -1.54 0.38
CA VAL A 5 7.28 -1.70 -0.21
C VAL A 5 6.25 -0.89 0.56
N ILE A 6 6.27 -0.95 1.90
CA ILE A 6 5.35 -0.17 2.74
C ILE A 6 5.53 1.33 2.52
N ARG A 7 6.78 1.84 2.46
CA ARG A 7 7.02 3.27 2.17
C ARG A 7 6.52 3.67 0.79
N LEU A 8 6.78 2.84 -0.23
CA LEU A 8 6.35 3.13 -1.59
C LEU A 8 4.82 3.25 -1.68
N ILE A 9 4.09 2.31 -1.05
CA ILE A 9 2.63 2.37 -0.96
C ILE A 9 2.18 3.58 -0.15
N GLN A 10 2.84 3.91 0.96
CA GLN A 10 2.52 5.10 1.75
C GLN A 10 2.65 6.37 0.91
N GLU A 11 3.79 6.60 0.26
CA GLU A 11 4.01 7.81 -0.54
C GLU A 11 2.99 7.94 -1.69
N GLU A 12 2.61 6.81 -2.29
CA GLU A 12 1.74 6.78 -3.47
C GLU A 12 0.25 6.89 -3.11
N PHE A 13 -0.18 6.26 -2.01
CA PHE A 13 -1.60 6.19 -1.61
C PHE A 13 -2.00 7.16 -0.51
N THR A 14 -1.08 7.70 0.30
CA THR A 14 -1.40 8.77 1.26
C THR A 14 -2.17 9.93 0.63
N PRO A 15 -1.74 10.51 -0.52
CA PRO A 15 -2.51 11.58 -1.17
C PRO A 15 -3.83 11.11 -1.79
N LEU A 16 -3.96 9.83 -2.15
CA LEU A 16 -5.16 9.26 -2.78
C LEU A 16 -6.25 8.88 -1.78
N LEU A 17 -5.84 8.52 -0.55
CA LEU A 17 -6.72 8.04 0.50
C LEU A 17 -7.20 9.17 1.43
N SER A 18 -6.70 10.40 1.23
CA SER A 18 -6.99 11.57 2.08
C SER A 18 -6.87 11.26 3.57
N LEU A 19 -5.91 10.40 3.94
CA LEU A 19 -5.76 9.92 5.31
C LEU A 19 -5.27 11.05 6.20
N SER A 20 -5.74 11.05 7.44
CA SER A 20 -5.18 11.84 8.53
C SER A 20 -3.69 11.53 8.66
N ALA A 21 -2.84 12.55 8.85
CA ALA A 21 -1.37 12.38 8.96
C ALA A 21 -0.92 11.50 10.15
N ASP A 22 -1.86 11.04 10.99
CA ASP A 22 -1.65 10.26 12.22
C ASP A 22 -1.75 8.74 12.03
N VAL A 23 -1.94 8.24 10.81
CA VAL A 23 -2.01 6.78 10.59
C VAL A 23 -0.65 6.13 10.90
N SER A 24 -0.61 5.32 11.95
CA SER A 24 0.61 4.68 12.45
C SER A 24 1.30 3.76 11.42
N GLU A 25 2.63 3.64 11.51
CA GLU A 25 3.41 2.68 10.69
C GLU A 25 2.87 1.26 10.84
N THR A 26 2.36 0.91 12.03
CA THR A 26 1.78 -0.40 12.34
C THR A 26 0.46 -0.65 11.59
N ALA A 27 -0.42 0.36 11.51
CA ALA A 27 -1.67 0.28 10.75
C ALA A 27 -1.41 0.11 9.26
N TRP A 28 -0.43 0.85 8.73
CA TRP A 28 0.05 0.68 7.36
C TRP A 28 0.64 -0.71 7.11
N ALA A 29 1.53 -1.18 7.97
CA ALA A 29 2.12 -2.51 7.85
C ALA A 29 1.04 -3.60 7.85
N HIS A 30 0.01 -3.45 8.69
CA HIS A 30 -1.10 -4.40 8.75
C HIS A 30 -1.97 -4.35 7.48
N ALA A 31 -2.34 -3.16 7.01
CA ALA A 31 -3.15 -3.01 5.79
C ALA A 31 -2.42 -3.53 4.54
N VAL A 32 -1.11 -3.29 4.45
CA VAL A 32 -0.25 -3.81 3.36
C VAL A 32 -0.10 -5.34 3.46
N ALA A 33 0.02 -5.89 4.68
CA ALA A 33 0.05 -7.34 4.87
C ALA A 33 -1.27 -8.01 4.48
N LEU A 34 -2.41 -7.38 4.81
CA LEU A 34 -3.75 -7.84 4.42
C LEU A 34 -4.02 -7.73 2.92
N ALA A 35 -3.43 -6.73 2.26
CA ALA A 35 -3.54 -6.57 0.82
C ALA A 35 -2.77 -7.63 0.01
N ASP A 36 -1.98 -8.47 0.68
CA ASP A 36 -1.09 -9.47 0.12
C ASP A 36 -0.09 -8.87 -0.90
N PRO A 37 1.16 -8.64 -0.50
CA PRO A 37 2.13 -7.95 -1.36
C PRO A 37 2.52 -8.72 -2.62
N THR A 38 2.04 -9.96 -2.81
CA THR A 38 2.26 -10.73 -4.05
C THR A 38 1.69 -10.01 -5.29
N PHE A 39 0.66 -9.18 -5.11
CA PHE A 39 0.08 -8.32 -6.15
C PHE A 39 0.95 -7.10 -6.54
N LEU A 40 2.00 -6.82 -5.76
CA LEU A 40 2.78 -5.58 -5.86
C LEU A 40 4.09 -5.74 -6.66
N TYR A 41 4.35 -6.93 -7.19
CA TYR A 41 5.54 -7.20 -7.99
C TYR A 41 5.15 -7.37 -9.44
N CYS A 42 4.95 -6.26 -10.15
CA CYS A 42 4.98 -6.32 -11.59
C CYS A 42 6.42 -6.59 -12.01
N THR A 43 6.65 -7.76 -12.59
CA THR A 43 7.94 -8.25 -13.11
C THR A 43 8.36 -7.44 -14.35
N ALA A 44 8.67 -6.16 -14.16
CA ALA A 44 9.54 -5.47 -15.10
C ALA A 44 10.94 -6.07 -14.95
N ALA A 45 11.66 -6.26 -16.06
CA ALA A 45 13.00 -6.88 -16.11
C ALA A 45 14.11 -6.04 -15.41
N GLU A 46 13.73 -5.14 -14.49
CA GLU A 46 14.57 -4.23 -13.75
C GLU A 46 14.29 -4.39 -12.24
N PRO A 47 15.25 -4.11 -11.34
CA PRO A 47 15.08 -4.24 -9.89
C PRO A 47 14.12 -3.19 -9.27
N THR A 48 13.24 -2.62 -10.07
CA THR A 48 12.33 -1.54 -9.65
C THR A 48 11.04 -2.17 -9.17
N ILE A 49 10.80 -2.11 -7.86
CA ILE A 49 9.51 -2.47 -7.27
C ILE A 49 8.46 -1.53 -7.85
N ARG A 50 7.53 -2.06 -8.65
CA ARG A 50 6.42 -1.30 -9.22
C ARG A 50 5.12 -2.01 -8.89
N LEU A 51 4.15 -1.24 -8.40
CA LEU A 51 2.81 -1.75 -8.17
C LEU A 51 2.11 -1.99 -9.50
N CYS A 52 1.43 -3.13 -9.60
CA CYS A 52 0.67 -3.44 -10.80
C CYS A 52 -0.55 -2.53 -10.92
N PRO A 53 -0.79 -1.90 -12.09
CA PRO A 53 -1.94 -1.03 -12.30
C PRO A 53 -3.28 -1.73 -12.05
N GLU A 54 -3.35 -3.02 -12.35
CA GLU A 54 -4.53 -3.86 -12.13
C GLU A 54 -4.83 -4.05 -10.65
N SER A 55 -3.79 -4.15 -9.83
CA SER A 55 -3.90 -4.32 -8.38
C SER A 55 -4.12 -3.01 -7.64
N TYR A 56 -3.90 -1.88 -8.31
CA TYR A 56 -3.94 -0.55 -7.72
C TYR A 56 -5.33 -0.19 -7.16
N GLN A 57 -6.41 -0.46 -7.90
CA GLN A 57 -7.77 -0.18 -7.43
C GLN A 57 -8.15 -1.06 -6.24
N GLN A 58 -7.78 -2.34 -6.30
CA GLN A 58 -8.07 -3.29 -5.22
C GLN A 58 -7.27 -2.94 -3.97
N LEU A 59 -5.99 -2.56 -4.13
CA LEU A 59 -5.13 -2.08 -3.06
C LEU A 59 -5.67 -0.79 -2.46
N GLN A 60 -6.07 0.19 -3.28
CA GLN A 60 -6.69 1.44 -2.80
C GLN A 60 -7.91 1.15 -1.94
N ALA A 61 -8.84 0.32 -2.43
CA ALA A 61 -10.06 -0.02 -1.71
C ALA A 61 -9.78 -0.75 -0.38
N LEU A 62 -8.80 -1.66 -0.37
CA LEU A 62 -8.36 -2.36 0.84
C LEU A 62 -7.71 -1.41 1.84
N LEU A 63 -6.75 -0.59 1.40
CA LEU A 63 -6.07 0.39 2.24
C LEU A 63 -7.07 1.41 2.81
N GLN A 64 -7.99 1.91 1.99
CA GLN A 64 -9.05 2.80 2.45
C GLN A 64 -9.89 2.12 3.54
N ARG A 65 -10.34 0.89 3.32
CA ARG A 65 -11.17 0.18 4.28
C ARG A 65 -10.44 -0.09 5.60
N GLU A 66 -9.19 -0.53 5.54
CA GLU A 66 -8.44 -0.90 6.75
C GLU A 66 -7.91 0.32 7.50
N LEU A 67 -7.50 1.38 6.79
CA LEU A 67 -6.95 2.59 7.42
C LEU A 67 -8.05 3.55 7.89
N THR A 68 -9.22 3.60 7.23
CA THR A 68 -10.38 4.37 7.75
C THR A 68 -11.07 3.67 8.92
N LYS A 69 -10.97 2.34 9.06
CA LYS A 69 -11.45 1.62 10.26
C LYS A 69 -10.50 1.73 11.45
N ALA A 70 -9.24 2.10 11.20
CA ALA A 70 -8.21 2.26 12.23
C ALA A 70 -8.15 3.69 12.80
N GLU A 71 -8.95 4.61 12.26
CA GLU A 71 -9.27 5.93 12.84
C GLU A 71 -10.38 5.80 13.90
#